data_AF-A0A943A4B4-F1
#
_entry.id   AF-A0A943A4B4-F1
#
_cell.length_a   1.000
_cell.length_b   1.000
_cell.length_c   1.000
_cell.angle_alpha   90.00
_cell.angle_beta   90.00
_cell.angle_gamma   90.00
#
_symmetry.space_group_name_H-M   'P 1'
#
loop_
_entity.id
_entity.type
_entity.pdbx_description
1 polymer ?
#
loop_
_entity_poly.entity_id
_entity_poly.type
_entity_poly.pdbx_seq_one_letter_code
_entity_poly.pdbx_strand_id
1 'polypeptide(L)'
;MTKNQVGGYPLLARWISDFDCELATQFWYIIRTGSYEIEQLSKSTRKHIRQAFKKCYVRKIEDNEIEKMYSCYQAAYKRYEKADNFRSFESIKDEFLNRKNKNMFYYGAFELETNSLIVFFICTCYQEYFEINMSKFNPEYMALRPSDALYDFVLNLWMNKPEIKYISSDSRSLNHETNVQEYKINTFGFHKAYCKMHIQYRPCIYPIVKILYRFRHLLKRLDGNKLIHAINTVLQMEEIARM
;
A
#
# COMPACT_ATOMS: atom_id res chain seq x y z
N MET A 1 -19.81 -29.72 -1.19
CA MET A 1 -20.05 -29.03 -2.46
C MET A 1 -19.47 -27.62 -2.38
N THR A 2 -18.27 -27.46 -2.92
CA THR A 2 -17.57 -26.18 -3.03
C THR A 2 -18.30 -25.30 -4.05
N LYS A 3 -18.77 -24.12 -3.64
CA LYS A 3 -19.23 -23.09 -4.57
C LYS A 3 -18.02 -22.64 -5.40
N ASN A 4 -17.94 -23.10 -6.64
CA ASN A 4 -17.09 -22.48 -7.65
C ASN A 4 -17.51 -21.00 -7.74
N GLN A 5 -16.62 -20.09 -7.34
CA GLN A 5 -16.77 -18.67 -7.68
C GLN A 5 -16.59 -18.54 -9.20
N VAL A 6 -17.70 -18.63 -9.93
CA VAL A 6 -17.75 -18.18 -11.32
C VAL A 6 -17.40 -16.70 -11.30
N GLY A 7 -16.26 -16.32 -11.88
CA GLY A 7 -15.83 -14.93 -11.95
C GLY A 7 -16.93 -14.07 -12.56
N GLY A 8 -17.22 -12.92 -11.94
CA GLY A 8 -18.19 -11.96 -12.47
C GLY A 8 -17.75 -11.38 -13.81
N TYR A 9 -18.69 -10.74 -14.53
CA TYR A 9 -18.37 -10.04 -15.77
C TYR A 9 -17.70 -8.69 -15.46
N PRO A 10 -16.50 -8.39 -15.98
CA PRO A 10 -15.84 -7.11 -15.73
C PRO A 10 -16.68 -5.95 -16.30
N LEU A 11 -16.88 -4.91 -15.50
CA LEU A 11 -17.62 -3.71 -15.88
C LEU A 11 -16.71 -2.65 -16.52
N LEU A 12 -15.42 -2.69 -16.19
CA LEU A 12 -14.38 -1.81 -16.71
C LEU A 12 -13.02 -2.50 -16.67
N ALA A 13 -12.08 -2.01 -17.47
CA ALA A 13 -10.66 -2.26 -17.39
C ALA A 13 -9.94 -0.94 -17.05
N ARG A 14 -8.88 -1.03 -16.25
CA ARG A 14 -8.00 0.10 -15.89
C ARG A 14 -6.56 -0.34 -16.04
N TRP A 15 -5.74 0.49 -16.68
CA TRP A 15 -4.30 0.26 -16.81
C TRP A 15 -3.54 1.58 -16.80
N ILE A 16 -2.21 1.50 -16.75
CA ILE A 16 -1.32 2.64 -16.82
C ILE A 16 -0.48 2.60 -18.09
N SER A 17 -0.09 3.77 -18.59
CA SER A 17 1.00 3.95 -19.54
C SER A 17 1.92 5.06 -19.05
N ASP A 18 3.05 5.25 -19.74
CA ASP A 18 3.97 6.36 -19.51
C ASP A 18 4.40 6.43 -18.04
N PHE A 19 4.81 5.28 -17.50
CA PHE A 19 5.21 5.16 -16.10
C PHE A 19 6.46 5.99 -15.83
N ASP A 20 6.43 6.76 -14.74
CA ASP A 20 7.50 7.68 -14.32
C ASP A 20 7.80 8.75 -15.38
N CYS A 21 6.74 9.34 -15.95
CA CYS A 21 6.89 10.40 -16.94
C CYS A 21 7.23 11.76 -16.31
N GLU A 22 7.94 12.61 -17.06
CA GLU A 22 8.42 13.91 -16.59
C GLU A 22 7.30 14.92 -16.31
N LEU A 23 6.18 14.78 -17.02
CA LEU A 23 5.03 15.67 -16.87
C LEU A 23 4.17 15.22 -15.69
N ALA A 24 3.93 16.14 -14.75
CA ALA A 24 3.03 15.88 -13.64
C ALA A 24 1.61 15.55 -14.15
N THR A 25 1.15 14.33 -13.88
CA THR A 25 -0.22 13.88 -14.20
C THR A 25 -1.09 13.80 -12.95
N GLN A 26 -2.36 13.45 -13.14
CA GLN A 26 -3.31 13.21 -12.06
C GLN A 26 -3.21 11.80 -11.46
N PHE A 27 -2.27 10.96 -11.88
CA PHE A 27 -2.08 9.64 -11.26
C PHE A 27 -0.61 9.35 -11.09
N TRP A 28 -0.24 8.72 -9.98
CA TRP A 28 1.15 8.41 -9.70
C TRP A 28 1.26 7.21 -8.78
N TYR A 29 2.43 6.58 -8.83
CA TYR A 29 2.93 5.69 -7.80
C TYR A 29 3.93 6.43 -6.92
N ILE A 30 4.11 5.98 -5.69
CA ILE A 30 5.19 6.48 -4.83
C ILE A 30 6.32 5.45 -4.89
N ILE A 31 7.44 5.84 -5.49
CA ILE A 31 8.59 4.96 -5.67
C ILE A 31 9.87 5.53 -5.09
N ARG A 32 10.81 4.64 -4.74
CA ARG A 32 12.19 4.97 -4.39
C ARG A 32 13.11 4.33 -5.43
N THR A 33 14.01 5.11 -6.01
CA THR A 33 14.99 4.69 -7.03
C THR A 33 16.43 4.90 -6.54
N GLY A 34 17.39 4.19 -7.13
CA GLY A 34 18.82 4.31 -6.77
C GLY A 34 19.18 3.62 -5.45
N SER A 35 20.48 3.54 -5.14
CA SER A 35 20.94 2.86 -3.91
C SER A 35 20.42 3.52 -2.64
N TYR A 36 20.36 2.75 -1.56
CA TYR A 36 19.91 3.23 -0.26
C TYR A 36 20.97 3.04 0.82
N GLU A 37 21.32 4.14 1.47
CA GLU A 37 22.11 4.17 2.70
C GLU A 37 21.45 5.13 3.68
N ILE A 38 21.47 4.78 4.97
CA ILE A 38 20.87 5.61 6.02
C ILE A 38 21.50 7.01 6.07
N GLU A 39 22.78 7.14 5.67
CA GLU A 39 23.56 8.37 5.54
C GLU A 39 22.93 9.38 4.58
N GLN A 40 22.18 8.92 3.57
CA GLN A 40 21.49 9.79 2.60
C GLN A 40 20.29 10.52 3.23
N LEU A 41 19.78 10.04 4.36
CA LEU A 41 18.60 10.60 5.02
C LEU A 41 18.95 11.82 5.87
N SER A 42 17.95 12.63 6.23
CA SER A 42 18.17 13.78 7.12
C SER A 42 18.73 13.37 8.50
N LYS A 43 19.49 14.27 9.15
CA LYS A 43 19.99 14.06 10.53
C LYS A 43 18.87 13.68 11.52
N SER A 44 17.69 14.29 11.36
CA SER A 44 16.50 14.00 12.17
C SER A 44 15.98 12.58 11.91
N THR A 45 15.83 12.19 10.65
CA THR A 45 15.41 10.83 10.27
C THR A 45 16.37 9.78 10.80
N ARG A 46 17.69 9.95 10.61
CA ARG A 46 18.70 9.03 11.15
C ARG A 46 18.61 8.89 12.67
N LYS A 47 18.38 10.00 13.38
CA LYS A 47 18.16 9.99 14.83
C LYS A 47 16.94 9.15 15.19
N HIS A 48 15.81 9.35 14.50
CA HIS A 48 14.58 8.62 14.75
C HIS A 48 14.71 7.11 14.48
N ILE A 49 15.34 6.72 13.38
CA ILE A 49 15.62 5.30 13.08
C ILE A 49 16.47 4.68 14.18
N ARG A 50 17.55 5.35 14.60
CA ARG A 50 18.40 4.87 15.72
C ARG A 50 17.64 4.78 17.04
N GLN A 51 16.70 5.68 17.30
CA GLN A 51 15.84 5.61 18.48
C GLN A 51 14.87 4.43 18.40
N ALA A 52 14.28 4.17 17.23
CA ALA A 52 13.42 3.02 17.01
C ALA A 52 14.17 1.71 17.25
N PHE A 53 15.40 1.56 16.72
CA PHE A 53 16.22 0.36 16.95
C PHE A 53 16.68 0.14 18.40
N LYS A 54 16.55 1.14 19.29
CA LYS A 54 16.74 0.94 20.74
C LYS A 54 15.52 0.32 21.43
N LYS A 55 14.38 0.22 20.74
CA LYS A 55 13.09 -0.20 21.28
C LYS A 55 12.45 -1.34 20.49
N CYS A 56 12.87 -1.56 19.26
CA CYS A 56 12.43 -2.66 18.43
C CYS A 56 13.59 -3.23 17.62
N TYR A 57 13.41 -4.46 17.15
CA TYR A 57 14.28 -5.10 16.17
C TYR A 57 13.47 -5.52 14.95
N VAL A 58 14.12 -5.62 13.79
CA VAL A 58 13.45 -5.91 12.51
C VAL A 58 14.01 -7.16 11.89
N ARG A 59 13.13 -8.04 11.40
CA ARG A 59 13.50 -9.23 10.63
C ARG A 59 12.35 -9.76 9.78
N LYS A 60 12.63 -10.80 9.00
CA LYS A 60 11.60 -11.60 8.34
C LYS A 60 10.72 -12.30 9.38
N ILE A 61 9.42 -12.33 9.15
CA ILE A 61 8.43 -13.05 9.97
C ILE A 61 8.56 -14.55 9.72
N GLU A 62 8.59 -15.33 10.80
CA GLU A 62 8.73 -16.78 10.77
C GLU A 62 7.37 -17.49 10.73
N ASP A 63 7.37 -18.77 10.34
CA ASP A 63 6.15 -19.55 10.08
C ASP A 63 5.30 -19.74 11.34
N ASN A 64 5.94 -19.88 12.50
CA ASN A 64 5.32 -19.96 13.82
C ASN A 64 4.81 -18.61 14.35
N GLU A 65 5.04 -17.49 13.66
CA GLU A 65 4.67 -16.15 14.12
C GLU A 65 3.46 -15.56 13.40
N ILE A 66 2.77 -16.37 12.62
CA ILE A 66 1.60 -15.92 11.87
C ILE A 66 0.47 -15.41 12.76
N GLU A 67 0.31 -15.99 13.95
CA GLU A 67 -0.65 -15.53 14.94
C GLU A 67 -0.29 -14.14 15.46
N LYS A 68 1.01 -13.87 15.75
CA LYS A 68 1.48 -12.53 16.14
C LYS A 68 1.19 -11.50 15.04
N MET A 69 1.45 -11.87 13.78
CA MET A 69 1.14 -11.01 12.64
C MET A 69 -0.36 -10.71 12.53
N TYR A 70 -1.22 -11.72 12.72
CA TYR A 70 -2.66 -11.53 12.70
C TYR A 70 -3.16 -10.69 13.87
N SER A 71 -2.62 -10.86 15.08
CA SER A 71 -2.93 -9.99 16.22
C SER A 71 -2.57 -8.52 15.94
N CYS A 72 -1.41 -8.27 15.33
CA CYS A 72 -1.03 -6.93 14.89
C CYS A 72 -1.96 -6.39 13.79
N TYR A 73 -2.38 -7.24 12.84
CA TYR A 73 -3.36 -6.90 11.82
C TYR A 73 -4.67 -6.46 12.48
N GLN A 74 -5.21 -7.26 13.41
CA GLN A 74 -6.43 -6.92 14.14
C GLN A 74 -6.28 -5.58 14.89
N ALA A 75 -5.18 -5.38 15.60
CA ALA A 75 -4.90 -4.13 16.31
C ALA A 75 -4.86 -2.91 15.38
N ALA A 76 -4.22 -3.05 14.20
CA ALA A 76 -4.20 -2.00 13.18
C ALA A 76 -5.60 -1.66 12.64
N TYR A 77 -6.50 -2.65 12.58
CA TYR A 77 -7.87 -2.49 12.09
C TYR A 77 -8.86 -1.95 13.13
N LYS A 78 -8.57 -2.02 14.44
CA LYS A 78 -9.48 -1.55 15.50
C LYS A 78 -9.96 -0.11 15.31
N ARG A 79 -9.16 0.75 14.67
CA ARG A 79 -9.50 2.16 14.40
C ARG A 79 -10.39 2.36 13.16
N TYR A 80 -10.59 1.33 12.34
CA TYR A 80 -11.34 1.41 11.09
C TYR A 80 -12.70 0.72 11.25
N GLU A 81 -13.63 1.34 11.97
CA GLU A 81 -15.00 0.83 12.22
C GLU A 81 -15.81 0.54 10.93
N LYS A 82 -15.38 1.07 9.78
CA LYS A 82 -16.06 0.96 8.47
C LYS A 82 -15.21 0.30 7.39
N ALA A 83 -14.11 -0.37 7.73
CA ALA A 83 -13.27 -1.02 6.73
C ALA A 83 -13.93 -2.28 6.16
N ASP A 84 -14.48 -2.18 4.96
CA ASP A 84 -15.11 -3.28 4.23
C ASP A 84 -14.10 -4.33 3.68
N ASN A 85 -12.80 -4.20 4.01
CA ASN A 85 -11.71 -5.04 3.52
C ASN A 85 -10.95 -5.80 4.63
N PHE A 86 -11.59 -5.99 5.79
CA PHE A 86 -11.05 -6.85 6.84
C PHE A 86 -10.98 -8.31 6.35
N ARG A 87 -9.85 -8.98 6.59
CA ARG A 87 -9.58 -10.36 6.18
C ARG A 87 -9.56 -11.28 7.39
N SER A 88 -10.11 -12.49 7.23
CA SER A 88 -10.05 -13.51 8.27
C SER A 88 -8.63 -14.04 8.45
N PHE A 89 -8.40 -14.72 9.57
CA PHE A 89 -7.12 -15.37 9.87
C PHE A 89 -6.77 -16.40 8.80
N GLU A 90 -7.73 -17.21 8.38
CA GLU A 90 -7.57 -18.26 7.37
C GLU A 90 -7.13 -17.65 6.04
N SER A 91 -7.77 -16.55 5.61
CA SER A 91 -7.40 -15.86 4.37
C SER A 91 -5.96 -15.33 4.40
N ILE A 92 -5.53 -14.76 5.52
CA ILE A 92 -4.15 -14.27 5.69
C ILE A 92 -3.17 -15.45 5.80
N LYS A 93 -3.59 -16.52 6.47
CA LYS A 93 -2.80 -17.75 6.65
C LYS A 93 -2.52 -18.45 5.34
N ASP A 94 -3.53 -18.64 4.51
CA ASP A 94 -3.38 -19.30 3.21
C ASP A 94 -2.44 -18.51 2.30
N GLU A 95 -2.55 -17.18 2.28
CA GLU A 95 -1.65 -16.33 1.51
C GLU A 95 -0.21 -16.39 2.05
N PHE A 96 -0.04 -16.30 3.37
CA PHE A 96 1.26 -16.40 4.01
C PHE A 96 1.90 -17.75 3.72
N LEU A 97 1.18 -18.87 3.82
CA LEU A 97 1.72 -20.20 3.51
C LEU A 97 2.11 -20.34 2.03
N ASN A 98 1.38 -19.68 1.12
CA ASN A 98 1.69 -19.66 -0.30
C ASN A 98 2.72 -18.60 -0.72
N ARG A 99 3.31 -17.85 0.23
CA ARG A 99 4.19 -16.71 -0.05
C ARG A 99 5.38 -17.02 -0.96
N LYS A 100 5.97 -18.22 -0.83
CA LYS A 100 7.14 -18.64 -1.63
C LYS A 100 6.80 -18.73 -3.13
N ASN A 101 5.64 -19.31 -3.47
CA ASN A 101 5.20 -19.45 -4.86
C ASN A 101 4.83 -18.11 -5.50
N LYS A 102 4.61 -17.07 -4.69
CA LYS A 102 4.23 -15.73 -5.12
C LYS A 102 5.37 -14.71 -5.04
N ASN A 103 6.61 -15.14 -4.73
CA ASN A 103 7.73 -14.23 -4.43
C ASN A 103 7.39 -13.17 -3.38
N MET A 104 6.61 -13.56 -2.36
CA MET A 104 6.18 -12.68 -1.28
C MET A 104 7.08 -12.78 -0.05
N PHE A 105 7.33 -11.63 0.56
CA PHE A 105 8.19 -11.44 1.72
C PHE A 105 7.42 -10.72 2.82
N TYR A 106 7.61 -11.19 4.04
CA TYR A 106 6.91 -10.68 5.22
C TYR A 106 7.96 -10.22 6.21
N TYR A 107 8.02 -8.92 6.47
CA TYR A 107 8.97 -8.31 7.39
C TYR A 107 8.23 -7.68 8.56
N GLY A 108 8.75 -7.84 9.77
CA GLY A 108 8.14 -7.37 10.99
C GLY A 108 9.12 -6.57 11.84
N ALA A 109 8.61 -5.54 12.50
CA ALA A 109 9.25 -4.90 13.64
C ALA A 109 8.66 -5.48 14.93
N PHE A 110 9.54 -5.93 15.82
CA PHE A 110 9.21 -6.57 17.08
C PHE A 110 9.69 -5.69 18.24
N GLU A 111 8.81 -5.43 19.19
CA GLU A 111 9.16 -4.71 20.42
C GLU A 111 10.10 -5.57 21.28
N LEU A 112 11.12 -4.96 21.89
CA LEU A 112 12.21 -5.68 22.55
C LEU A 112 11.80 -6.38 23.86
N GLU A 113 10.99 -5.73 24.70
CA GLU A 113 10.64 -6.24 26.04
C GLU A 113 9.68 -7.42 25.97
N THR A 114 8.66 -7.33 25.12
CA THR A 114 7.56 -8.30 25.01
C THR A 114 7.72 -9.26 23.85
N ASN A 115 8.64 -8.98 22.92
CA ASN A 115 8.78 -9.71 21.66
C ASN A 115 7.49 -9.71 20.80
N SER A 116 6.65 -8.69 20.99
CA SER A 116 5.41 -8.51 20.25
C SER A 116 5.69 -7.98 18.85
N LEU A 117 5.03 -8.54 17.84
CA LEU A 117 5.04 -7.98 16.48
C LEU A 117 4.13 -6.75 16.45
N ILE A 118 4.69 -5.57 16.17
CA ILE A 118 4.00 -4.28 16.32
C ILE A 118 3.79 -3.54 15.00
N VAL A 119 4.58 -3.87 13.97
CA VAL A 119 4.38 -3.42 12.59
C VAL A 119 4.83 -4.53 11.66
N PHE A 120 4.14 -4.70 10.53
CA PHE A 120 4.63 -5.56 9.47
C PHE A 120 4.38 -4.98 8.08
N PHE A 121 5.24 -5.37 7.15
CA PHE A 121 5.07 -5.21 5.71
C PHE A 121 4.87 -6.57 5.05
N ILE A 122 3.94 -6.59 4.09
CA ILE A 122 3.82 -7.64 3.09
C ILE A 122 4.35 -7.06 1.79
N CYS A 123 5.31 -7.74 1.19
CA CYS A 123 5.97 -7.28 -0.01
C CYS A 123 6.01 -8.37 -1.08
N THR A 124 6.13 -7.97 -2.34
CA THR A 124 6.25 -8.86 -3.50
C THR A 124 7.47 -8.45 -4.32
N CYS A 125 8.32 -9.40 -4.67
CA CYS A 125 9.44 -9.18 -5.56
C CYS A 125 9.05 -9.55 -6.99
N TYR A 126 9.19 -8.58 -7.89
CA TYR A 126 9.12 -8.78 -9.33
C TYR A 126 10.52 -8.78 -9.92
N GLN A 127 10.62 -8.95 -11.24
CA GLN A 127 11.91 -9.07 -11.92
C GLN A 127 12.80 -7.85 -11.74
N GLU A 128 12.24 -6.64 -11.82
CA GLU A 128 13.01 -5.39 -11.80
C GLU A 128 12.62 -4.43 -10.68
N TYR A 129 11.63 -4.78 -9.86
CA TYR A 129 11.15 -3.91 -8.79
C TYR A 129 10.62 -4.72 -7.62
N PHE A 130 10.59 -4.08 -6.46
CA PHE A 130 10.06 -4.64 -5.23
C PHE A 130 8.89 -3.79 -4.74
N GLU A 131 7.79 -4.41 -4.37
CA GLU A 131 6.57 -3.71 -4.00
C GLU A 131 6.27 -3.94 -2.52
N ILE A 132 6.10 -2.88 -1.75
CA ILE A 132 5.51 -2.94 -0.41
C ILE A 132 3.99 -2.89 -0.61
N ASN A 133 3.35 -4.06 -0.70
CA ASN A 133 1.92 -4.21 -1.01
C ASN A 133 1.02 -3.77 0.14
N MET A 134 1.44 -4.02 1.37
CA MET A 134 0.65 -3.72 2.56
C MET A 134 1.57 -3.35 3.72
N SER A 135 1.17 -2.33 4.45
CA SER A 135 1.75 -1.96 5.74
C SER A 135 0.68 -1.92 6.81
N LYS A 136 0.91 -2.59 7.95
CA LYS A 136 0.01 -2.57 9.09
C LYS A 136 0.78 -2.23 10.35
N PHE A 137 0.19 -1.35 11.15
CA PHE A 137 0.83 -0.74 12.30
C PHE A 137 -0.10 -0.86 13.50
N ASN A 138 0.37 -1.46 14.59
CA ASN A 138 -0.33 -1.37 15.85
C ASN A 138 -0.25 0.08 16.36
N PRO A 139 -1.37 0.80 16.44
CA PRO A 139 -1.37 2.21 16.80
C PRO A 139 -0.81 2.51 18.20
N GLU A 140 -0.86 1.56 19.12
CA GLU A 140 -0.37 1.72 20.50
C GLU A 140 1.15 1.90 20.56
N TYR A 141 1.88 1.44 19.53
CA TYR A 141 3.34 1.44 19.47
C TYR A 141 3.91 2.55 18.56
N MET A 142 3.07 3.46 18.04
CA MET A 142 3.50 4.53 17.14
C MET A 142 4.57 5.44 17.76
N ALA A 143 4.53 5.65 19.08
CA ALA A 143 5.53 6.43 19.80
C ALA A 143 6.95 5.85 19.71
N LEU A 144 7.09 4.53 19.47
CA LEU A 144 8.38 3.86 19.29
C LEU A 144 8.96 4.05 17.88
N ARG A 145 8.20 4.64 16.95
CA ARG A 145 8.54 4.78 15.53
C ARG A 145 8.98 3.48 14.83
N PRO A 146 8.29 2.34 15.05
CA PRO A 146 8.68 1.06 14.46
C PRO A 146 8.63 1.04 12.93
N SER A 147 7.80 1.91 12.33
CA SER A 147 7.77 2.11 10.88
C SER A 147 9.10 2.60 10.33
N ASP A 148 9.82 3.46 11.07
CA ASP A 148 11.08 4.01 10.61
C ASP A 148 12.14 2.91 10.48
N ALA A 149 12.26 2.07 11.51
CA ALA A 149 13.17 0.93 11.53
C ALA A 149 12.83 -0.07 10.41
N LEU A 150 11.54 -0.34 10.18
CA LEU A 150 11.12 -1.30 9.16
C LEU A 150 11.37 -0.81 7.73
N TYR A 151 11.10 0.47 7.44
CA TYR A 151 11.45 1.06 6.15
C TYR A 151 12.97 1.06 5.93
N ASP A 152 13.77 1.48 6.93
CA ASP A 152 15.22 1.48 6.83
C ASP A 152 15.78 0.10 6.48
N PHE A 153 15.32 -0.93 7.20
CA PHE A 153 15.70 -2.32 6.95
C PHE A 153 15.33 -2.80 5.54
N VAL A 154 14.08 -2.59 5.11
CA VAL A 154 13.59 -3.07 3.81
C VAL A 154 14.27 -2.34 2.65
N LEU A 155 14.42 -1.02 2.74
CA LEU A 155 15.08 -0.22 1.72
C LEU A 155 16.55 -0.62 1.57
N ASN A 156 17.28 -0.75 2.69
CA ASN A 156 18.68 -1.17 2.66
C ASN A 156 18.88 -2.57 2.09
N LEU A 157 17.97 -3.50 2.41
CA LEU A 157 18.04 -4.88 1.94
C LEU A 157 17.77 -5.02 0.43
N TRP A 158 16.86 -4.21 -0.12
CA TRP A 158 16.35 -4.43 -1.49
C TRP A 158 16.84 -3.39 -2.51
N MET A 159 17.00 -2.11 -2.15
CA MET A 159 17.48 -1.09 -3.11
C MET A 159 18.95 -1.27 -3.51
N ASN A 160 19.71 -2.04 -2.74
CA ASN A 160 21.12 -2.30 -3.01
C ASN A 160 21.34 -3.58 -3.83
N LYS A 161 20.26 -4.24 -4.27
CA LYS A 161 20.33 -5.38 -5.16
C LYS A 161 20.37 -4.92 -6.62
N PRO A 162 21.30 -5.43 -7.45
CA PRO A 162 21.50 -4.93 -8.81
C PRO A 162 20.28 -5.13 -9.72
N GLU A 163 19.45 -6.14 -9.46
CA GLU A 163 18.22 -6.40 -10.21
C GLU A 163 17.07 -5.44 -9.88
N ILE A 164 17.09 -4.77 -8.72
CA ILE A 164 15.99 -3.91 -8.27
C ILE A 164 16.24 -2.47 -8.72
N LYS A 165 15.46 -2.01 -9.69
CA LYS A 165 15.49 -0.62 -10.19
C LYS A 165 14.78 0.34 -9.24
N TYR A 166 13.69 -0.11 -8.61
CA TYR A 166 12.92 0.70 -7.68
C TYR A 166 12.13 -0.12 -6.66
N ILE A 167 11.79 0.51 -5.54
CA ILE A 167 10.76 0.04 -4.61
C ILE A 167 9.50 0.87 -4.77
N SER A 168 8.36 0.21 -5.01
CA SER A 168 7.04 0.85 -5.05
C SER A 168 6.31 0.70 -3.71
N SER A 169 5.62 1.75 -3.27
CA SER A 169 4.89 1.76 -2.00
C SER A 169 3.61 2.58 -2.11
N ASP A 170 2.58 1.94 -2.68
CA ASP A 170 1.25 2.47 -3.01
C ASP A 170 1.16 3.38 -4.25
N SER A 171 -0.06 3.50 -4.78
CA SER A 171 -0.46 4.48 -5.79
C SER A 171 -1.30 5.60 -5.16
N ARG A 172 -1.54 6.69 -5.91
CA ARG A 172 -2.42 7.80 -5.48
C ARG A 172 -3.72 7.26 -4.88
N SER A 173 -3.98 7.61 -3.62
CA SER A 173 -5.25 7.31 -2.99
C SER A 173 -6.37 8.15 -3.62
N LEU A 174 -7.48 7.50 -3.97
CA LEU A 174 -8.66 8.16 -4.54
C LEU A 174 -9.63 8.64 -3.46
N ASN A 175 -9.82 7.84 -2.41
CA ASN A 175 -10.89 8.05 -1.43
C ASN A 175 -10.43 8.67 -0.10
N HIS A 176 -9.13 8.72 0.18
CA HIS A 176 -8.59 9.32 1.41
C HIS A 176 -7.25 10.02 1.18
N GLU A 177 -7.14 11.30 1.53
CA GLU A 177 -5.84 11.91 1.72
C GLU A 177 -5.24 11.36 3.02
N THR A 178 -4.24 10.49 2.91
CA THR A 178 -3.44 10.08 4.06
C THR A 178 -2.05 10.69 3.91
N ASN A 179 -1.53 11.29 4.99
CA ASN A 179 -0.16 11.84 5.03
C ASN A 179 0.93 10.77 4.94
N VAL A 180 0.57 9.52 4.65
CA VAL A 180 1.47 8.37 4.55
C VAL A 180 2.39 8.50 3.33
N GLN A 181 1.88 9.00 2.19
CA GLN A 181 2.74 9.24 1.01
C GLN A 181 3.75 10.36 1.28
N GLU A 182 3.30 11.49 1.84
CA GLU A 182 4.15 12.61 2.25
C GLU A 182 5.23 12.16 3.24
N TYR A 183 4.88 11.30 4.20
CA TYR A 183 5.83 10.73 5.13
C TYR A 183 6.94 9.92 4.41
N LYS A 184 6.58 9.07 3.44
CA LYS A 184 7.58 8.31 2.66
C LYS A 184 8.49 9.23 1.84
N ILE A 185 7.91 10.23 1.19
CA ILE A 185 8.66 11.23 0.40
C ILE A 185 9.66 11.98 1.29
N ASN A 186 9.16 12.60 2.35
CA ASN A 186 9.97 13.47 3.21
C ASN A 186 10.98 12.71 4.10
N THR A 187 10.71 11.43 4.39
CA THR A 187 11.55 10.65 5.32
C THR A 187 12.55 9.77 4.60
N PHE A 188 12.15 9.09 3.53
CA PHE A 188 12.94 8.03 2.89
C PHE A 188 13.36 8.34 1.44
N GLY A 189 13.05 9.54 0.94
CA GLY A 189 13.45 9.96 -0.40
C GLY A 189 12.63 9.29 -1.51
N PHE A 190 11.41 8.85 -1.21
CA PHE A 190 10.47 8.46 -2.26
C PHE A 190 10.07 9.69 -3.08
N HIS A 191 9.60 9.48 -4.30
CA HIS A 191 9.01 10.51 -5.15
C HIS A 191 7.80 9.96 -5.90
N LYS A 192 7.05 10.86 -6.53
CA LYS A 192 5.91 10.52 -7.38
C LYS A 192 6.43 10.10 -8.75
N ALA A 193 6.23 8.84 -9.11
CA ALA A 193 6.32 8.37 -10.48
C ALA A 193 4.97 8.62 -11.16
N TYR A 194 4.88 9.76 -11.84
CA TYR A 194 3.66 10.14 -12.56
C TYR A 194 3.41 9.18 -13.71
N CYS A 195 2.14 8.92 -13.98
CA CYS A 195 1.74 8.02 -15.05
C CYS A 195 0.39 8.40 -15.63
N LYS A 196 0.12 7.95 -16.85
CA LYS A 196 -1.17 8.13 -17.49
C LYS A 196 -2.07 6.96 -17.13
N MET A 197 -3.19 7.24 -16.47
CA MET A 197 -4.18 6.23 -16.16
C MET A 197 -5.24 6.17 -17.25
N HIS A 198 -5.55 4.97 -17.72
CA HIS A 198 -6.59 4.72 -18.70
C HIS A 198 -7.73 3.94 -18.08
N ILE A 199 -8.94 4.20 -18.56
CA ILE A 199 -10.13 3.44 -18.19
C ILE A 199 -10.95 3.14 -19.43
N GLN A 200 -11.40 1.90 -19.55
CA GLN A 200 -12.32 1.48 -20.59
C GLN A 200 -13.49 0.75 -19.97
N TYR A 201 -14.70 1.22 -20.25
CA TYR A 201 -15.92 0.60 -19.77
C TYR A 201 -16.43 -0.43 -20.75
N ARG A 202 -17.14 -1.43 -20.22
CA ARG A 202 -17.98 -2.29 -21.04
C ARG A 202 -19.00 -1.42 -21.82
N PRO A 203 -19.32 -1.72 -23.09
CA PRO A 203 -20.17 -0.84 -23.90
C PRO A 203 -21.53 -0.49 -23.28
N CYS A 204 -22.15 -1.40 -22.53
CA CYS A 204 -23.42 -1.14 -21.84
C CYS A 204 -23.28 -0.25 -20.59
N ILE A 205 -22.09 -0.14 -20.01
CA ILE A 205 -21.82 0.66 -18.80
C ILE A 205 -21.42 2.09 -19.17
N TYR A 206 -20.78 2.28 -20.33
CA TYR A 206 -20.31 3.60 -20.76
C TYR A 206 -21.40 4.69 -20.77
N PRO A 207 -22.62 4.47 -21.32
CA PRO A 207 -23.69 5.48 -21.27
C PRO A 207 -24.09 5.85 -19.84
N ILE A 208 -24.13 4.87 -18.92
CA ILE A 208 -24.48 5.07 -17.52
C ILE A 208 -23.43 5.99 -16.86
N VAL A 209 -22.15 5.68 -17.01
CA VAL A 209 -21.05 6.50 -16.47
C VAL A 209 -21.08 7.91 -17.05
N LYS A 210 -21.32 8.05 -18.37
CA LYS A 210 -21.41 9.35 -19.04
C LYS A 210 -22.53 10.23 -18.46
N ILE A 211 -23.68 9.64 -18.14
CA ILE A 211 -24.79 10.35 -17.47
C ILE A 211 -24.38 10.74 -16.04
N LEU A 212 -23.90 9.78 -15.24
CA LEU A 212 -23.50 10.02 -13.85
C LEU A 212 -22.38 11.07 -13.73
N TYR A 213 -21.42 11.07 -14.65
CA TYR A 213 -20.30 12.02 -14.68
C TYR A 213 -20.76 13.48 -14.83
N ARG A 214 -21.85 13.73 -15.56
CA ARG A 214 -22.45 15.07 -15.67
C ARG A 214 -22.93 15.59 -14.32
N PHE A 215 -23.40 14.69 -13.45
CA PHE A 215 -23.90 15.00 -12.11
C PHE A 215 -22.87 14.75 -11.01
N ARG A 216 -21.57 14.55 -11.34
CA ARG A 216 -20.53 14.18 -10.38
C ARG A 216 -20.42 15.11 -9.17
N HIS A 217 -20.62 16.42 -9.37
CA HIS A 217 -20.56 17.40 -8.28
C HIS A 217 -21.72 17.26 -7.28
N LEU A 218 -22.90 16.82 -7.74
CA LEU A 218 -24.04 16.51 -6.88
C LEU A 218 -23.82 15.19 -6.14
N LEU A 219 -23.36 14.16 -6.85
CA LEU A 219 -23.07 12.84 -6.27
C LEU A 219 -21.97 12.92 -5.20
N LYS A 220 -20.95 13.76 -5.41
CA LYS A 220 -19.89 14.03 -4.43
C LYS A 220 -20.42 14.61 -3.10
N ARG A 221 -21.52 15.37 -3.13
CA ARG A 221 -22.16 15.89 -1.90
C ARG A 221 -22.93 14.82 -1.13
N LEU A 222 -23.23 13.69 -1.77
CA LEU A 222 -24.01 12.57 -1.22
C LEU A 222 -23.12 11.37 -0.84
N ASP A 223 -21.82 11.59 -0.66
CA ASP A 223 -20.81 10.54 -0.45
C ASP A 223 -20.96 9.72 0.86
N GLY A 224 -21.91 10.09 1.73
CA GLY A 224 -22.22 9.36 2.96
C GLY A 224 -22.82 7.97 2.74
N ASN A 225 -23.31 7.65 1.53
CA ASN A 225 -23.87 6.34 1.19
C ASN A 225 -22.80 5.45 0.51
N LYS A 226 -22.64 4.19 0.94
CA LYS A 226 -21.64 3.26 0.40
C LYS A 226 -21.69 3.07 -1.11
N LEU A 227 -22.89 2.98 -1.70
CA LEU A 227 -23.07 2.82 -3.14
C LEU A 227 -22.67 4.11 -3.88
N ILE A 228 -23.08 5.26 -3.36
CA ILE A 228 -22.72 6.56 -3.94
C ILE A 228 -21.21 6.78 -3.84
N HIS A 229 -20.58 6.37 -2.73
CA HIS A 229 -19.13 6.41 -2.57
C HIS A 229 -18.41 5.58 -3.63
N ALA A 230 -18.85 4.34 -3.88
CA ALA A 230 -18.30 3.52 -4.95
C ALA A 230 -18.50 4.17 -6.34
N ILE A 231 -19.66 4.78 -6.60
CA ILE A 231 -19.92 5.53 -7.84
C ILE A 231 -18.95 6.72 -7.94
N ASN A 232 -18.79 7.51 -6.87
CA ASN A 232 -17.89 8.65 -6.84
C ASN A 232 -16.44 8.24 -7.10
N THR A 233 -15.97 7.12 -6.56
CA THR A 233 -14.64 6.56 -6.87
C THR A 233 -14.50 6.26 -8.37
N VAL A 234 -15.51 5.66 -9.00
CA VAL A 234 -15.50 5.42 -10.46
C VAL A 234 -15.49 6.71 -11.26
N LEU A 235 -16.27 7.71 -10.85
CA LEU A 235 -16.30 9.02 -11.52
C LEU A 235 -15.00 9.80 -11.34
N GLN A 236 -14.30 9.63 -10.21
CA GLN A 236 -12.98 10.20 -9.99
C GLN A 236 -11.92 9.50 -10.85
N MET A 237 -12.01 8.19 -11.03
CA MET A 237 -11.14 7.48 -11.99
C MET A 237 -11.36 7.98 -13.42
N GLU A 238 -12.62 8.19 -13.81
CA GLU A 238 -12.98 8.77 -15.11
C GLU A 238 -12.44 10.21 -15.26
N GLU A 239 -12.50 11.01 -14.21
CA GLU A 239 -11.94 12.37 -14.21
C GLU A 239 -10.42 12.37 -14.42
N ILE A 240 -9.70 11.47 -13.73
CA ILE A 240 -8.25 11.32 -13.88
C ILE A 240 -7.89 10.83 -15.29
N ALA A 241 -8.64 9.88 -15.86
CA ALA A 241 -8.34 9.31 -17.17
C ALA A 241 -8.67 10.24 -18.36
N ARG A 242 -9.46 11.28 -18.14
CA ARG A 242 -9.81 12.30 -19.14
C ARG A 242 -8.78 13.42 -19.28
N MET A 243 -7.85 13.55 -18.32
CA MET A 243 -6.77 14.55 -18.32
C MET A 243 -5.50 13.97 -18.94
#